data_AF-A0A914U6Y8-F1
#
_entry.id   AF-A0A914U6Y8-F1
#
_cell.length_a   1.000
_cell.length_b   1.000
_cell.length_c   1.000
_cell.angle_alpha   90.00
_cell.angle_beta   90.00
_cell.angle_gamma   90.00
#
_symmetry.space_group_name_H-M   'P 1'
#
loop_
_entity.id
_entity.type
_entity.pdbx_description
1 polymer ?
#
loop_
_entity_poly.entity_id
_entity_poly.type
_entity_poly.pdbx_seq_one_letter_code
_entity_poly.pdbx_strand_id
1 'polypeptide(L)'
;MLQLFKKDFYYDEENFKEFNTNAFGSVYQGTPDYSTIDLDFIKQVLIKEFDAFPDRFDITRSNMVSDSLRANFLLVKRGDEWRKIRQRCTPAFTSGKMKKLLP
;
A
#
# COMPACT_ATOMS: atom_id res chain seq x y z
N MET A 1 -9.00 -15.03 19.06
CA MET A 1 -8.81 -13.67 18.52
C MET A 1 -7.34 -13.38 18.19
N LEU A 2 -6.39 -13.49 19.13
CA LEU A 2 -4.95 -13.26 18.86
C LEU A 2 -4.32 -14.22 17.83
N GLN A 3 -4.78 -15.47 17.75
CA GLN A 3 -4.31 -16.44 16.75
C GLN A 3 -4.79 -16.12 15.31
N LEU A 4 -5.96 -15.48 15.16
CA LEU A 4 -6.47 -15.01 13.87
C LEU A 4 -5.60 -13.86 13.35
N PHE A 5 -5.31 -12.87 14.19
CA PHE A 5 -4.43 -11.76 13.82
C PHE A 5 -3.02 -12.21 13.43
N LYS A 6 -2.44 -13.21 14.11
CA LYS A 6 -1.14 -13.76 13.71
C LYS A 6 -1.16 -14.34 12.30
N LYS A 7 -2.23 -15.08 11.96
CA LYS A 7 -2.36 -15.69 10.64
C LYS A 7 -2.48 -14.64 9.53
N ASP A 8 -3.11 -13.51 9.80
CA ASP A 8 -3.21 -12.41 8.84
C ASP A 8 -1.86 -11.75 8.54
N PHE A 9 -0.98 -11.56 9.54
CA PHE A 9 0.31 -10.89 9.34
C PHE A 9 1.36 -11.73 8.62
N TYR A 10 1.30 -13.06 8.76
CA TYR A 10 2.24 -13.99 8.12
C TYR A 10 1.64 -14.72 6.90
N TYR A 11 0.43 -14.36 6.48
CA TYR A 11 -0.29 -15.03 5.40
C TYR A 11 0.56 -15.16 4.13
N ASP A 12 1.16 -14.06 3.67
CA ASP A 12 1.96 -14.09 2.44
C ASP A 12 3.24 -14.93 2.60
N GLU A 13 3.93 -14.79 3.73
CA GLU A 13 5.17 -15.54 4.00
C GLU A 13 4.91 -17.05 4.07
N GLU A 14 3.82 -17.47 4.71
CA GLU A 14 3.41 -18.87 4.77
C GLU A 14 3.09 -19.42 3.37
N ASN A 15 2.32 -18.68 2.56
CA ASN A 15 1.94 -19.11 1.21
C ASN A 15 3.13 -19.18 0.23
N PHE A 16 4.08 -18.24 0.29
CA PHE A 16 5.30 -18.33 -0.53
C PHE A 16 6.10 -19.59 -0.23
N LYS A 17 6.19 -19.97 1.06
CA LYS A 17 6.86 -21.20 1.49
C LYS A 17 6.08 -22.45 1.11
N GLU A 18 4.77 -22.46 1.33
CA GLU A 18 3.89 -23.61 1.07
C GLU A 18 3.81 -23.94 -0.43
N PHE A 19 3.59 -22.94 -1.26
CA PHE A 19 3.53 -23.12 -2.72
C PHE A 19 4.91 -23.17 -3.39
N ASN A 20 5.98 -22.92 -2.63
CA ASN A 20 7.35 -22.83 -3.13
C ASN A 20 7.45 -21.96 -4.40
N THR A 21 6.93 -20.75 -4.31
CA THR A 21 6.79 -19.80 -5.42
C THR A 21 7.18 -18.39 -4.97
N ASN A 22 7.52 -17.53 -5.93
CA ASN A 22 7.73 -16.10 -5.71
C ASN A 22 6.48 -15.25 -6.02
N ALA A 23 5.41 -15.89 -6.49
CA ALA A 23 4.15 -15.23 -6.80
C ALA A 23 2.96 -16.19 -6.66
N PHE A 24 1.86 -15.70 -6.11
CA PHE A 24 0.60 -16.44 -6.05
C PHE A 24 -0.60 -15.50 -6.11
N GLY A 25 -1.73 -16.03 -6.56
CA GLY A 25 -3.01 -15.34 -6.52
C GLY A 25 -3.80 -15.75 -5.27
N SER A 26 -4.50 -14.80 -4.67
CA SER A 26 -5.42 -15.05 -3.57
C SER A 26 -6.73 -14.28 -3.78
N VAL A 27 -7.73 -14.51 -2.93
CA VAL A 27 -8.95 -13.70 -2.91
C VAL A 27 -9.11 -13.15 -1.50
N TYR A 28 -8.91 -11.83 -1.38
CA TYR A 28 -9.10 -11.11 -0.13
C TYR A 28 -10.46 -10.41 -0.14
N GLN A 29 -11.35 -10.80 0.77
CA GLN A 29 -12.70 -10.22 0.90
C GLN A 29 -13.48 -10.17 -0.43
N GLY A 30 -13.39 -11.23 -1.24
CA GLY A 30 -14.07 -11.33 -2.54
C GLY A 30 -13.42 -10.52 -3.67
N THR A 31 -12.27 -9.90 -3.42
CA THR A 31 -11.46 -9.23 -4.45
C THR A 31 -10.23 -10.08 -4.75
N PRO A 32 -9.97 -10.43 -6.02
CA PRO A 32 -8.73 -11.10 -6.40
C PRO A 32 -7.51 -10.23 -6.07
N ASP A 33 -6.47 -10.85 -5.54
CA ASP A 33 -5.20 -10.22 -5.21
C ASP A 33 -4.03 -11.04 -5.77
N TYR A 34 -2.93 -10.37 -6.07
CA TYR A 34 -1.71 -10.96 -6.60
C TYR A 34 -0.54 -10.57 -5.71
N SER A 35 -0.04 -11.53 -4.94
CA SER A 35 1.09 -11.36 -4.04
C SER A 35 2.38 -11.80 -4.74
N THR A 36 3.42 -10.98 -4.72
CA THR A 36 4.73 -11.35 -5.27
C THR A 36 5.91 -10.75 -4.48
N ILE A 37 7.03 -11.48 -4.49
CA ILE A 37 8.34 -11.02 -4.01
C ILE A 37 9.36 -10.88 -5.16
N ASP A 38 8.93 -11.02 -6.42
CA ASP A 38 9.78 -10.83 -7.59
C ASP A 38 10.08 -9.33 -7.77
N LEU A 39 11.35 -8.95 -7.57
CA LEU A 39 11.80 -7.56 -7.68
C LEU A 39 11.59 -6.97 -9.07
N ASP A 40 11.70 -7.75 -10.14
CA ASP A 40 11.59 -7.22 -11.49
C ASP A 40 10.13 -6.89 -11.81
N PHE A 41 9.20 -7.75 -11.36
CA PHE A 41 7.77 -7.46 -11.42
C PHE A 41 7.40 -6.24 -10.56
N ILE A 42 7.90 -6.17 -9.32
CA ILE A 42 7.65 -5.05 -8.41
C ILE A 42 8.14 -3.73 -9.03
N LYS A 43 9.33 -3.71 -9.63
CA LYS A 43 9.85 -2.52 -10.33
C LYS A 43 9.02 -2.18 -11.56
N GLN A 44 8.54 -3.18 -12.29
CA GLN A 44 7.66 -2.95 -13.44
C GLN A 44 6.41 -2.19 -13.01
N VAL A 45 5.72 -2.65 -11.96
CA VAL A 45 4.47 -2.04 -11.47
C VAL A 45 4.72 -0.70 -10.76
N LEU A 46 5.66 -0.65 -9.82
CA LEU A 46 5.82 0.51 -8.93
C LEU A 46 6.67 1.65 -9.52
N ILE A 47 7.40 1.41 -10.62
CA ILE A 47 8.28 2.41 -11.23
C ILE A 47 7.88 2.67 -12.68
N LYS A 48 7.90 1.63 -13.53
CA LYS A 48 7.71 1.81 -14.98
C LYS A 48 6.24 2.05 -15.35
N GLU A 49 5.33 1.32 -14.73
CA GLU A 49 3.89 1.37 -15.00
C GLU A 49 3.09 2.00 -13.86
N PHE A 50 3.74 2.82 -13.04
CA PHE A 50 3.11 3.42 -11.87
C PHE A 50 1.81 4.17 -12.21
N ASP A 51 1.73 4.82 -13.38
CA ASP A 51 0.54 5.55 -13.81
C ASP A 51 -0.69 4.65 -14.05
N ALA A 52 -0.48 3.36 -14.33
CA ALA A 52 -1.56 2.37 -14.46
C ALA A 52 -2.01 1.82 -13.09
N PHE A 53 -1.12 1.86 -12.08
CA PHE A 53 -1.35 1.34 -10.73
C PHE A 53 -1.14 2.42 -9.64
N PRO A 54 -1.85 3.56 -9.68
CA PRO A 54 -1.61 4.67 -8.75
C PRO A 54 -2.19 4.40 -7.34
N ASP A 55 -3.14 3.47 -7.25
CA ASP A 55 -3.92 3.22 -6.04
C ASP A 55 -3.26 2.18 -5.14
N ARG A 56 -3.38 2.38 -3.82
CA ARG A 56 -2.82 1.48 -2.79
C ARG A 56 -3.91 0.58 -2.20
N PHE A 57 -3.45 -0.46 -1.51
CA PHE A 57 -4.30 -1.38 -0.77
C PHE A 57 -5.29 -0.63 0.11
N ASP A 58 -6.55 -1.05 0.04
CA ASP A 58 -7.66 -0.37 0.68
C ASP A 58 -7.71 -0.65 2.18
N ILE A 59 -7.03 0.16 2.97
CA ILE A 59 -7.12 0.11 4.43
C ILE A 59 -8.49 0.59 4.96
N THR A 60 -9.39 1.06 4.08
CA THR A 60 -10.67 1.67 4.42
C THR A 60 -11.90 0.78 4.21
N ARG A 61 -11.72 -0.47 3.76
CA ARG A 61 -12.84 -1.43 3.63
C ARG A 61 -13.35 -1.94 4.97
N SER A 62 -12.62 -1.71 6.06
CA SER A 62 -13.22 -1.79 7.38
C SER A 62 -14.04 -0.51 7.60
N ASN A 63 -15.23 -0.63 8.16
CA ASN A 63 -16.14 0.49 8.49
C ASN A 63 -15.55 1.52 9.50
N MET A 64 -14.22 1.64 9.60
CA MET A 64 -13.47 2.52 10.51
C MET A 64 -13.25 3.93 9.96
N VAL A 65 -13.79 4.27 8.78
CA VAL A 65 -13.63 5.61 8.15
C VAL A 65 -14.85 6.51 8.41
N SER A 66 -15.38 6.47 9.63
CA SER A 66 -16.27 7.54 10.10
C SER A 66 -15.53 8.83 10.41
N ASP A 67 -14.19 8.78 10.52
CA ASP A 67 -13.36 9.92 10.91
C ASP A 67 -12.78 10.64 9.67
N SER A 68 -13.27 11.87 9.45
CA SER A 68 -12.93 12.71 8.28
C SER A 68 -11.43 12.94 8.07
N LEU A 69 -10.63 12.87 9.13
CA LEU A 69 -9.17 12.96 9.05
C LEU A 69 -8.57 11.76 8.34
N ARG A 70 -9.01 10.54 8.67
CA ARG A 70 -8.47 9.31 8.07
C ARG A 70 -8.80 9.19 6.60
N ALA A 71 -10.02 9.58 6.24
CA ALA A 71 -10.49 9.62 4.86
C ALA A 71 -9.63 10.52 3.97
N ASN A 72 -8.94 11.52 4.55
CA ASN A 72 -8.14 12.49 3.83
C ASN A 72 -6.63 12.24 3.90
N PHE A 73 -6.18 11.11 4.46
CA PHE A 73 -4.76 10.74 4.42
C PHE A 73 -4.29 10.43 3.00
N LEU A 74 -3.05 10.83 2.70
CA LEU A 74 -2.39 10.55 1.43
C LEU A 74 -2.34 9.05 1.10
N LEU A 75 -2.23 8.17 2.11
CA LEU A 75 -2.18 6.72 1.89
C LEU A 75 -3.54 6.10 1.57
N VAL A 76 -4.63 6.85 1.77
CA VAL A 76 -6.01 6.40 1.61
C VAL A 76 -6.63 6.90 0.30
N LYS A 77 -6.34 8.15 -0.09
CA LYS A 77 -6.90 8.70 -1.33
C LYS A 77 -6.38 7.95 -2.55
N ARG A 78 -7.20 7.99 -3.60
CA ARG A 78 -6.99 7.31 -4.89
C ARG A 78 -6.95 8.30 -6.04
N GLY A 79 -6.35 7.88 -7.15
CA GLY A 79 -6.30 8.60 -8.42
C GLY A 79 -5.90 10.07 -8.26
N ASP A 80 -6.69 10.97 -8.85
CA ASP A 80 -6.39 12.40 -8.88
C ASP A 80 -6.40 13.07 -7.50
N GLU A 81 -7.20 12.57 -6.55
CA GLU A 81 -7.22 13.13 -5.19
C GLU A 81 -5.90 12.84 -4.46
N TRP A 82 -5.36 11.63 -4.62
CA TRP A 82 -4.01 11.32 -4.15
C TRP A 82 -2.97 12.25 -4.79
N ARG A 83 -3.05 12.44 -6.11
CA ARG A 83 -2.14 13.30 -6.86
C ARG A 83 -2.16 14.76 -6.35
N LYS A 84 -3.35 15.31 -6.09
CA LYS A 84 -3.53 16.66 -5.52
C LYS A 84 -2.93 16.78 -4.13
N ILE A 85 -3.18 15.83 -3.23
CA ILE A 85 -2.61 15.86 -1.87
C ILE A 85 -1.09 15.76 -1.94
N ARG A 86 -0.55 14.84 -2.75
CA ARG A 86 0.89 14.69 -2.95
C ARG A 86 1.53 16.00 -3.40
N GLN A 87 0.98 16.64 -4.43
CA GLN A 87 1.50 17.91 -4.94
C GLN A 87 1.53 19.02 -3.87
N ARG A 88 0.54 19.06 -2.97
CA ARG A 88 0.50 20.01 -1.84
C ARG A 88 1.51 19.67 -0.75
N CYS A 89 1.76 18.39 -0.48
CA CYS A 89 2.68 17.95 0.57
C CYS A 89 4.16 18.00 0.14
N THR A 90 4.48 17.70 -1.13
CA THR A 90 5.86 17.60 -1.63
C THR A 90 6.75 18.81 -1.29
N PRO A 91 6.30 20.07 -1.37
CA PRO A 91 7.12 21.23 -1.02
C PRO A 91 7.55 21.31 0.45
N ALA A 92 6.92 20.56 1.35
CA ALA A 92 7.33 20.49 2.76
C ALA A 92 8.59 19.62 2.96
N PHE A 93 8.83 18.65 2.07
CA PHE A 93 9.89 17.64 2.21
C PHE A 93 11.12 17.90 1.34
N THR A 94 11.42 19.18 1.05
CA THR A 94 12.67 19.54 0.37
C THR A 94 13.87 19.27 1.27
N SER A 95 15.04 18.95 0.69
CA SER A 95 16.25 18.70 1.47
C SER A 95 16.60 19.85 2.43
N GLY A 96 16.34 21.10 2.03
CA GLY A 96 16.57 22.29 2.86
C GLY A 96 15.63 22.39 4.07
N LYS A 97 14.36 22.01 3.93
CA LYS A 97 13.41 21.95 5.06
C LYS A 97 13.67 20.73 5.94
N MET A 98 13.97 19.58 5.34
CA MET A 98 14.29 18.35 6.06
C MET A 98 15.53 18.51 6.95
N LYS A 99 16.58 19.18 6.45
CA LYS A 99 17.76 19.51 7.27
C LYS A 99 17.43 20.35 8.51
N LYS A 100 16.35 21.15 8.48
CA LYS A 100 15.90 21.95 9.64
C LYS A 100 15.03 21.17 10.61
N LEU A 101 14.53 19.99 10.22
CA LEU A 101 13.72 19.11 11.07
C LEU A 101 14.58 18.10 11.84
N LEU A 102 15.79 17.84 11.37
CA LEU A 102 16.76 17.00 12.05
C LEU A 102 17.52 17.85 13.08
N PRO A 103 17.71 17.35 14.31
CA PRO A 103 18.47 18.04 15.35
C PRO A 103 19.96 18.18 15.00
#